data_AF-W1W3G4-F1
#
_entry.id   AF-W1W3G4-F1
#
_cell.length_a   1.000
_cell.length_b   1.000
_cell.length_c   1.000
_cell.angle_alpha   90.00
_cell.angle_beta   90.00
_cell.angle_gamma   90.00
#
_symmetry.space_group_name_H-M   'P 1'
#
loop_
_entity.id
_entity.type
_entity.pdbx_description
1 polymer ?
#
loop_
_entity_poly.entity_id
_entity_poly.type
_entity_poly.pdbx_seq_one_letter_code
_entity_poly.pdbx_strand_id
1 'polypeptide(L)' 'MKGAVGIRLATANNAVARRLLGILKKQYELPTNVLVRQGLNLRKKNMYTLSVEPSLEGRQALEDLALWHNSFFT' A
#
# COMPACT_ATOMS: atom_id res chain seq x y z
N MET A 1 -13.18 10.29 13.15
CA MET A 1 -11.98 9.80 12.44
C MET A 1 -11.49 10.80 11.39
N LYS A 2 -11.33 12.10 11.73
CA LYS A 2 -10.76 13.06 10.77
C LYS A 2 -9.26 12.78 10.64
N GLY A 3 -8.77 12.63 9.41
CA GLY A 3 -7.33 12.51 9.13
C GLY A 3 -6.76 11.10 8.99
N ALA A 4 -7.54 10.04 9.20
CA ALA A 4 -7.11 8.67 8.91
C ALA A 4 -7.09 8.41 7.40
N VAL A 5 -6.01 7.81 6.89
CA VAL A 5 -5.82 7.56 5.44
C VAL A 5 -5.57 6.07 5.20
N GLY A 6 -6.31 5.51 4.24
CA GLY A 6 -6.12 4.12 3.80
C GLY A 6 -5.13 4.05 2.66
N ILE A 7 -4.38 2.95 2.58
CA ILE A 7 -3.42 2.71 1.50
C ILE A 7 -3.97 1.57 0.65
N ARG A 8 -4.04 1.75 -0.67
CA ARG A 8 -4.33 0.66 -1.61
C ARG A 8 -3.42 0.76 -2.82
N LEU A 9 -2.70 -0.32 -3.10
CA LEU A 9 -1.81 -0.42 -4.24
C LEU A 9 -2.03 -1.75 -4.96
N ALA A 10 -1.98 -1.72 -6.28
CA ALA A 10 -2.12 -2.90 -7.13
C ALA A 10 -0.98 -2.93 -8.15
N THR A 11 -0.31 -4.07 -8.27
CA THR A 11 0.79 -4.23 -9.22
C THR A 11 0.83 -5.64 -9.79
N ALA A 12 1.18 -5.76 -11.07
CA ALA A 12 1.48 -7.05 -11.68
C ALA A 12 2.93 -7.51 -11.44
N ASN A 13 3.77 -6.64 -10.88
CA ASN A 13 5.16 -6.94 -10.61
C ASN A 13 5.32 -7.52 -9.18
N ASN A 14 5.65 -8.80 -9.11
CA ASN A 14 5.86 -9.52 -7.85
C ASN A 14 6.98 -8.89 -7.00
N ALA A 15 8.08 -8.46 -7.61
CA ALA A 15 9.18 -7.84 -6.89
C ALA A 15 8.75 -6.55 -6.16
N VAL A 16 7.97 -5.70 -6.86
CA VAL A 16 7.40 -4.49 -6.28
C VAL A 16 6.42 -4.83 -5.15
N ALA A 17 5.53 -5.81 -5.37
CA ALA A 17 4.57 -6.24 -4.34
C ALA A 17 5.28 -6.71 -3.06
N ARG A 18 6.31 -7.55 -3.19
CA ARG A 18 7.10 -8.04 -2.04
C ARG A 18 7.84 -6.92 -1.34
N ARG A 19 8.43 -5.99 -2.09
CA ARG A 19 9.14 -4.84 -1.52
C ARG A 19 8.18 -3.96 -0.72
N LEU A 20 7.04 -3.61 -1.29
CA LEU A 20 6.02 -2.79 -0.63
C LEU A 20 5.45 -3.48 0.60
N LEU A 21 5.16 -4.79 0.53
CA LEU A 21 4.70 -5.55 1.69
C LEU A 21 5.73 -5.51 2.83
N GLY A 22 7.02 -5.63 2.50
CA GLY A 22 8.11 -5.52 3.46
C GLY A 22 8.17 -4.13 4.12
N ILE A 23 8.07 -3.06 3.33
CA ILE A 23 8.03 -1.69 3.84
C ILE A 23 6.84 -1.51 4.80
N LEU A 24 5.62 -1.83 4.34
CA LEU A 24 4.41 -1.61 5.11
C LEU A 24 4.38 -2.43 6.41
N LYS A 25 4.72 -3.74 6.36
CA LYS A 25 4.65 -4.61 7.55
C LYS A 25 5.85 -4.54 8.49
N LYS A 26 7.06 -4.32 7.97
CA LYS A 26 8.28 -4.42 8.78
C LYS A 26 8.86 -3.07 9.19
N GLN A 27 8.71 -2.04 8.35
CA GLN A 27 9.27 -0.72 8.66
C GLN A 27 8.24 0.16 9.36
N TYR A 28 6.99 0.09 8.93
CA TYR A 28 5.89 0.90 9.49
C TYR A 28 4.91 0.10 10.34
N GLU A 29 5.10 -1.21 10.47
CA GLU A 29 4.26 -2.11 11.29
C GLU A 29 2.75 -2.03 10.98
N LEU A 30 2.40 -1.67 9.74
CA LEU A 30 1.02 -1.44 9.34
C LEU A 30 0.26 -2.76 9.13
N PRO A 31 -0.98 -2.88 9.63
CA PRO A 31 -1.83 -4.04 9.40
C PRO A 31 -2.22 -4.12 7.92
N THR A 32 -1.45 -4.91 7.17
CA THR A 32 -1.56 -4.97 5.70
C THR A 32 -2.23 -6.27 5.25
N ASN A 33 -3.33 -6.12 4.51
CA ASN A 33 -4.03 -7.18 3.81
C ASN A 33 -3.43 -7.39 2.42
N VAL A 34 -3.39 -8.65 1.97
CA VAL A 34 -2.81 -9.05 0.68
C VAL A 34 -3.82 -9.87 -0.10
N LEU A 35 -4.11 -9.45 -1.33
CA LEU A 35 -4.93 -10.20 -2.28
C LEU A 35 -4.09 -10.50 -3.52
N VAL A 36 -4.09 -11.76 -3.95
CA VAL A 36 -3.44 -12.17 -5.20
C VAL A 36 -4.52 -12.68 -6.15
N ARG A 37 -4.72 -11.97 -7.25
CA ARG A 37 -5.57 -12.43 -8.36
C ARG A 37 -4.69 -13.09 -9.41
N GLN A 38 -4.84 -14.40 -9.57
CA GLN A 38 -4.14 -15.12 -10.62
C GLN A 38 -4.70 -14.74 -11.99
N GLY A 39 -3.78 -14.52 -12.94
CA GLY A 39 -4.14 -14.33 -14.33
C GLY A 39 -4.30 -15.69 -15.01
N LEU A 40 -5.48 -15.98 -15.56
CA LEU A 40 -5.75 -17.23 -16.27
C LEU A 40 -5.32 -17.15 -17.74
N ASN A 41 -5.02 -18.31 -18.34
CA ASN A 41 -4.75 -18.49 -19.76
C ASN A 41 -3.63 -17.58 -20.31
N LEU A 42 -3.86 -16.90 -21.45
CA LEU A 42 -2.89 -16.04 -22.14
C LEU A 42 -2.47 -14.79 -21.35
N ARG A 43 -3.17 -14.45 -20.25
CA ARG A 43 -2.81 -13.34 -19.36
C ARG A 43 -2.13 -13.86 -18.09
N LYS A 44 -0.99 -14.55 -18.21
CA LYS A 44 -0.17 -15.08 -17.09
C LYS A 44 0.32 -14.06 -16.04
N LYS A 45 -0.11 -12.80 -16.12
CA LYS A 45 0.29 -11.75 -15.17
C LYS A 45 -0.64 -11.81 -13.96
N ASN A 46 -0.11 -12.32 -12.85
CA ASN A 46 -0.74 -12.19 -11.54
C ASN A 46 -0.86 -10.71 -11.18
N MET A 47 -1.93 -10.34 -10.48
CA MET A 47 -2.11 -9.03 -9.89
C MET A 47 -2.05 -9.15 -8.37
N TYR A 48 -1.19 -8.37 -7.75
CA TYR A 48 -1.01 -8.31 -6.30
C TYR A 48 -1.59 -6.99 -5.81
N THR A 49 -2.56 -7.06 -4.90
CA THR A 49 -3.14 -5.90 -4.24
C THR A 49 -2.75 -5.93 -2.77
N LEU A 50 -2.13 -4.86 -2.28
CA LEU A 50 -1.90 -4.63 -0.85
C LEU A 50 -2.84 -3.53 -0.38
N SER A 51 -3.44 -3.70 0.79
CA SER A 51 -4.28 -2.68 1.40
C SER A 51 -4.05 -2.54 2.91
N VAL A 52 -4.08 -1.30 3.38
CA VAL A 52 -4.09 -0.93 4.80
C VAL A 52 -5.38 -0.14 5.02
N GLU A 53 -6.15 -0.53 6.03
CA GLU A 53 -7.36 0.20 6.42
C GLU A 53 -7.01 1.62 6.86
N PRO A 54 -7.94 2.59 6.77
CA PRO A 54 -7.67 3.96 7.16
C PRO A 54 -7.18 4.08 8.61
N SER A 55 -5.96 4.59 8.78
CA SER A 55 -5.36 4.85 10.10
C SER A 55 -4.49 6.11 10.10
N LEU A 56 -4.11 6.58 11.29
CA LEU A 56 -3.19 7.70 11.45
C LEU A 56 -1.75 7.30 11.10
N GLU A 57 -1.37 6.08 11.46
CA GLU A 57 -0.07 5.48 11.15
C GLU A 57 0.10 5.31 9.64
N GLY A 58 -0.97 4.91 8.93
CA GLY A 58 -0.97 4.84 7.47
C GLY A 58 -0.75 6.20 6.82
N ARG A 59 -1.33 7.27 7.39
CA ARG A 59 -1.05 8.64 6.96
C ARG A 59 0.41 9.04 7.24
N GLN A 60 0.91 8.82 8.46
CA GLN A 60 2.29 9.15 8.83
C GLN A 60 3.28 8.46 7.89
N ALA A 61 3.08 7.18 7.60
CA ALA A 61 3.92 6.44 6.66
C ALA A 61 3.91 7.06 5.26
N LEU A 62 2.77 7.56 4.78
CA LEU A 62 2.70 8.24 3.49
C LEU A 62 3.39 9.62 3.51
N GLU A 63 3.32 10.36 4.63
CA GLU A 63 4.04 11.62 4.81
C GLU A 63 5.56 11.39 4.83
N ASP A 64 6.05 10.41 5.59
CA ASP A 64 7.46 10.03 5.65
C ASP A 64 8.02 9.59 4.28
N LEU A 65 7.19 8.93 3.48
CA LEU A 65 7.52 8.53 2.10
C LEU A 65 7.34 9.66 1.08
N ALA A 66 6.95 10.86 1.50
CA ALA A 66 6.59 12.00 0.64
C ALA A 66 5.49 11.68 -0.39
N LEU A 67 4.65 10.69 -0.10
CA LEU A 67 3.49 10.28 -0.90
C LEU A 67 2.20 10.99 -0.49
N TRP A 68 2.23 11.69 0.63
CA TRP A 68 1.14 12.53 1.11
C TRP A 68 1.67 13.94 1.39
N HIS A 69 1.19 14.93 0.64
CA HIS A 69 1.50 16.33 0.90
C HIS A 69 0.32 16.98 1.60
N ASN A 70 0.56 17.50 2.79
CA ASN A 70 -0.43 18.31 3.50
C ASN A 70 -0.35 19.75 2.98
N SER A 71 -0.90 19.99 1.78
CA SER A 71 -0.96 21.31 1.14
C SER A 71 -2.02 22.21 1.77
N PHE A 72 -2.02 22.34 3.09
CA PHE A 72 -2.87 23.25 3.83
C PHE A 72 -1.99 23.91 4.88
N PHE A 73 -1.15 24.86 4.47
CA PHE A 73 -0.57 26.00 5.21
C PHE A 73 0.58 26.53 4.36
N THR A 74 0.24 27.30 3.33
CA THR A 74 1.08 28.37 2.76
C THR A 74 0.16 29.55 2.51
#